data_AF-A0A354R9F2-F1
#
_entry.id   AF-A0A354R9F2-F1
#
_cell.length_a   1.000
_cell.length_b   1.000
_cell.length_c   1.000
_cell.angle_alpha   90.00
_cell.angle_beta   90.00
_cell.angle_gamma   90.00
#
_symmetry.space_group_name_H-M   'P 1'
#
loop_
_entity.id
_entity.type
_entity.pdbx_description
1 polymer ?
#
loop_
_entity_poly.entity_id
_entity_poly.type
_entity_poly.pdbx_seq_one_letter_code
_entity_poly.pdbx_strand_id
1 'polypeptide(L)' 'AFEQAFPGEDFGFVRVVPATDPRFGDYQCNDALKLAKKFKMNPREVAAKVAAHVPSAL' A
#
# COMPACT_ATOMS: atom_id res chain seq x y z
N ALA A 1 8.96 0.23 -0.45
CA ALA A 1 7.93 1.07 0.20
C ALA A 1 7.32 0.40 1.43
N PHE A 2 6.61 -0.73 1.29
CA PHE A 2 5.96 -1.42 2.42
C PHE A 2 6.92 -1.84 3.54
N GLU A 3 8.00 -2.57 3.23
CA GLU A 3 9.04 -2.94 4.20
C GLU A 3 9.65 -1.73 4.92
N GLN A 4 9.85 -0.62 4.19
CA GLN A 4 10.40 0.59 4.79
C GLN A 4 9.42 1.27 5.75
N ALA A 5 8.12 1.22 5.44
CA ALA A 5 7.07 1.81 6.27
C ALA A 5 6.71 0.95 7.50
N PHE A 6 6.82 -0.38 7.39
CA PHE A 6 6.45 -1.36 8.41
C PHE A 6 7.47 -2.50 8.47
N PRO A 7 8.70 -2.26 8.97
CA PRO A 7 9.76 -3.26 8.92
C PRO A 7 9.46 -4.51 9.74
N GLY A 8 9.93 -5.67 9.28
CA GLY A 8 9.80 -6.95 9.99
C GLY A 8 8.43 -7.63 9.83
N GLU A 9 7.65 -7.19 8.84
CA GLU A 9 6.35 -7.75 8.48
C GLU A 9 6.46 -8.68 7.27
N ASP A 10 5.53 -9.64 7.17
CA ASP A 10 5.44 -10.48 5.97
C ASP A 10 4.59 -9.78 4.90
N PHE A 11 5.22 -9.40 3.79
CA PHE A 11 4.58 -8.72 2.66
C PHE A 11 4.22 -9.64 1.50
N GLY A 12 4.23 -10.96 1.65
CA GLY A 12 3.86 -11.92 0.60
C GLY A 12 2.43 -11.72 0.05
N PHE A 13 1.60 -10.93 0.72
CA PHE A 13 0.26 -10.58 0.27
C PHE A 13 0.18 -9.37 -0.67
N VAL A 14 1.24 -8.54 -0.72
CA VAL A 14 1.28 -7.28 -1.47
C VAL A 14 1.26 -7.57 -2.96
N ARG A 15 0.30 -6.98 -3.68
CA ARG A 15 0.11 -7.16 -5.11
C ARG A 15 -0.36 -5.88 -5.75
N VAL A 16 0.14 -5.64 -6.96
CA VAL A 16 -0.41 -4.62 -7.86
C VAL A 16 -1.34 -5.32 -8.82
N VAL A 17 -2.55 -4.80 -9.00
CA VAL A 17 -3.54 -5.31 -9.94
C VAL A 17 -4.02 -4.18 -10.86
N PRO A 18 -4.50 -4.47 -12.08
CA PRO A 18 -5.17 -3.48 -12.90
C PRO A 18 -6.31 -2.81 -12.12
N ALA A 19 -6.47 -1.51 -12.31
CA ALA A 19 -7.62 -0.81 -11.76
C ALA A 19 -8.90 -1.33 -12.42
N THR A 20 -9.92 -1.60 -11.60
CA THR A 20 -11.24 -2.00 -12.08
C THR A 20 -12.10 -0.80 -12.48
N ASP A 21 -11.71 0.41 -12.04
CA ASP A 21 -12.37 1.66 -12.34
C ASP A 21 -11.31 2.65 -12.86
N PRO A 22 -11.50 3.27 -14.04
CA PRO A 22 -10.56 4.22 -14.63
C PRO A 22 -10.22 5.41 -13.73
N ARG A 23 -11.10 5.77 -12.79
CA ARG A 23 -10.86 6.89 -11.85
C ARG A 23 -9.73 6.60 -10.87
N PHE A 24 -9.31 5.34 -10.71
CA PHE A 24 -8.22 4.94 -9.83
C PHE A 24 -6.86 4.86 -10.55
N GLY A 25 -6.79 5.26 -11.82
CA GLY A 25 -5.60 5.15 -12.65
C GLY A 25 -5.51 3.80 -13.35
N ASP A 26 -4.32 3.42 -13.82
CA ASP A 26 -4.11 2.17 -14.56
C ASP A 26 -4.00 0.95 -13.64
N TYR A 27 -3.41 1.16 -12.45
CA TYR A 27 -3.11 0.12 -11.48
C TYR A 27 -3.49 0.57 -10.07
N GLN A 28 -3.81 -0.41 -9.24
CA GLN A 28 -4.13 -0.22 -7.83
C GLN A 28 -3.41 -1.25 -6.95
N CYS A 29 -3.13 -0.85 -5.71
CA CYS A 29 -2.64 -1.71 -4.64
C CYS A 29 -3.49 -1.46 -3.40
N ASN A 30 -4.34 -2.45 -3.05
CA ASN A 30 -5.31 -2.33 -1.94
C ASN A 30 -4.78 -2.95 -0.63
N ASP A 31 -3.52 -3.37 -0.61
CA ASP A 31 -2.96 -4.15 0.49
C ASP A 31 -2.68 -3.34 1.76
N ALA A 32 -2.69 -2.01 1.66
CA ALA A 32 -2.70 -1.13 2.83
C ALA A 32 -3.89 -1.42 3.77
N LEU A 33 -5.02 -1.91 3.26
CA LEU A 33 -6.18 -2.30 4.06
C LEU A 33 -5.88 -3.46 5.02
N LYS A 34 -5.06 -4.44 4.60
CA LYS A 34 -4.70 -5.59 5.44
C LYS A 34 -3.83 -5.17 6.62
N LEU A 35 -2.86 -4.28 6.37
CA LEU A 35 -2.02 -3.70 7.42
C LEU A 35 -2.82 -2.83 8.36
N ALA A 36 -3.73 -2.00 7.83
CA ALA A 36 -4.62 -1.17 8.64
C ALA A 36 -5.47 -2.01 9.60
N LYS A 37 -5.99 -3.15 9.13
CA LYS A 37 -6.72 -4.11 9.98
C LYS A 37 -5.82 -4.75 11.04
N LYS A 38 -4.60 -5.16 10.66
CA LYS A 38 -3.64 -5.79 11.59
C LYS A 38 -3.20 -4.83 12.70
N PHE A 39 -2.83 -3.62 12.36
CA PHE A 39 -2.33 -2.60 13.28
C PHE A 39 -3.43 -1.73 13.92
N LYS A 40 -4.70 -1.96 13.57
CA LYS A 40 -5.86 -1.12 13.99
C LYS A 40 -5.64 0.37 13.71
N MET A 41 -5.08 0.67 12.54
CA MET A 41 -4.80 2.02 12.08
C MET A 41 -5.79 2.45 11.00
N ASN A 42 -5.88 3.76 10.76
CA ASN A 42 -6.63 4.28 9.63
C ASN A 42 -5.96 3.85 8.30
N PRO A 43 -6.69 3.21 7.35
CA PRO A 43 -6.12 2.79 6.07
C PRO A 43 -5.46 3.92 5.27
N ARG A 44 -6.00 5.15 5.37
CA ARG A 44 -5.43 6.30 4.67
C ARG A 44 -4.06 6.68 5.23
N GLU A 45 -3.88 6.59 6.54
CA GLU A 45 -2.58 6.86 7.18
C GLU A 45 -1.55 5.79 6.82
N VAL A 46 -1.96 4.52 6.80
CA VAL A 46 -1.11 3.41 6.35
C VAL A 46 -0.68 3.61 4.90
N ALA A 47 -1.62 3.91 4.01
CA ALA A 47 -1.32 4.17 2.60
C ALA A 47 -0.38 5.37 2.43
N ALA A 48 -0.61 6.46 3.16
CA ALA A 48 0.25 7.65 3.11
C ALA A 48 1.69 7.35 3.59
N LYS A 49 1.85 6.58 4.67
CA LYS A 49 3.18 6.13 5.14
C LYS A 49 3.89 5.32 4.07
N VAL A 50 3.21 4.37 3.45
CA VAL A 50 3.80 3.56 2.36
C VAL A 50 4.16 4.43 1.16
N ALA A 51 3.28 5.35 0.76
CA ALA A 51 3.48 6.25 -0.38
C ALA A 51 4.71 7.17 -0.21
N ALA A 52 5.00 7.61 1.01
CA ALA A 52 6.20 8.40 1.32
C ALA A 52 7.52 7.66 1.02
N HIS A 53 7.49 6.34 0.93
CA HIS A 53 8.64 5.48 0.60
C HIS A 53 8.59 4.94 -0.84
N VAL A 54 7.70 5.45 -1.69
CA VAL A 54 7.71 5.17 -3.12
C VAL A 54 8.76 6.09 -3.77
N PRO A 55 9.74 5.54 -4.50
CA PRO A 55 10.73 6.37 -5.20
C PRO A 55 10.03 7.31 -6.17
N SER A 56 10.44 8.59 -6.19
CA SER A 56 9.90 9.59 -7.11
C SER A 56 10.44 9.45 -8.55
N ALA A 57 11.32 8.48 -8.81
CA ALA A 57 11.90 8.26 -10.12
C ALA A 57 11.15 7.15 -10.87
N LEU A 58 10.57 7.54 -12.01
CA LEU A 58 10.50 6.66 -13.19
C LEU A 58 11.85 6.72 -13.90
#